data_AF-A0A2E1MR32-F1
#
_entry.id   AF-A0A2E1MR32-F1
#
_cell.length_a   1.000
_cell.length_b   1.000
_cell.length_c   1.000
_cell.angle_alpha   90.00
_cell.angle_beta   90.00
_cell.angle_gamma   90.00
#
_symmetry.space_group_name_H-M   'P 1'
#
loop_
_entity.id
_entity.type
_entity.pdbx_description
1 polymer ?
#
loop_
_entity_poly.entity_id
_entity_poly.type
_entity_poly.pdbx_seq_one_letter_code
_entity_poly.pdbx_strand_id
1 'polypeptide(L)'
;MRKLFIAAFIFVSTLVTSSYAEIKMGIILGFTGPIESLTPAMRDSAKMAFEEASKSGSLLGGETITVVEGDSTCVDSAAAQAAAEKLVADGVAAIMGADCSGVTGAIATNVAVPNGVVMISPSATSPGLTDLDDNGFFFRTAPSDARGGQILADITKDRKVKSVAITYTNNDYGKGLADVYKAAVEAHGIKVTTVAAHEDGKADYSAEVSTLAAAGGDAVAVIGYLDQGGKGIIQGSLDSGAFDKFILSDGMIGDSLTDAFGKSLNKSFGSLPGSTGKGAGVFAKVASAGGIDSSGPYTGESYDAAALIVLAMQAGGSADRASIAKNVMAVANGPGKKIYPGELKKALDLLAKGKAVDYEGATGVNFTDVGEAFGSFLEKEVKGGKFKTKKQR
;
A
#
# COMPACT_ATOMS: atom_id res chain seq x y z
N MET A 1 -85.15 -3.59 -20.84
CA MET A 1 -84.15 -3.39 -19.77
C MET A 1 -83.00 -4.37 -20.00
N ARG A 2 -81.90 -3.94 -20.65
CA ARG A 2 -80.66 -4.72 -20.80
C ARG A 2 -79.55 -3.92 -20.11
N LYS A 3 -79.00 -4.45 -19.02
CA LYS A 3 -77.88 -3.83 -18.30
C LYS A 3 -76.58 -4.48 -18.80
N LEU A 4 -75.73 -3.69 -19.46
CA LEU A 4 -74.33 -4.02 -19.74
C LEU A 4 -73.54 -3.92 -18.43
N PHE A 5 -72.78 -4.97 -18.08
CA PHE A 5 -71.71 -4.89 -17.09
C PHE A 5 -70.39 -4.67 -17.82
N ILE A 6 -69.75 -3.53 -17.57
CA ILE A 6 -68.38 -3.23 -18.00
C ILE A 6 -67.44 -3.70 -16.88
N ALA A 7 -66.59 -4.67 -17.17
CA ALA A 7 -65.51 -5.09 -16.29
C ALA A 7 -64.28 -4.18 -16.53
N ALA A 8 -63.93 -3.37 -15.54
CA ALA A 8 -62.71 -2.57 -15.55
C ALA A 8 -61.52 -3.43 -15.10
N PHE A 9 -60.59 -3.74 -16.01
CA PHE A 9 -59.30 -4.31 -15.67
C PHE A 9 -58.39 -3.21 -15.10
N ILE A 10 -58.14 -3.24 -13.80
CA ILE A 10 -57.12 -2.41 -13.14
C ILE A 10 -55.76 -3.07 -13.40
N PHE A 11 -54.95 -2.45 -14.25
CA PHE A 11 -53.56 -2.84 -14.47
C PHE A 11 -52.72 -2.29 -13.31
N VAL A 12 -52.42 -3.13 -12.32
CA VAL A 12 -51.49 -2.77 -11.23
C VAL A 12 -50.09 -2.78 -11.81
N SER A 13 -49.55 -1.60 -12.11
CA SER A 13 -48.15 -1.44 -12.50
C SER A 13 -47.28 -1.62 -11.25
N THR A 14 -46.67 -2.79 -11.08
CA THR A 14 -45.64 -3.01 -10.07
C THR A 14 -44.40 -2.21 -10.46
N LEU A 15 -44.24 -1.04 -9.84
CA LEU A 15 -42.96 -0.33 -9.82
C LEU A 15 -41.95 -1.23 -9.08
N VAL A 16 -41.11 -1.94 -9.84
CA VAL A 16 -39.91 -2.57 -9.30
C VAL A 16 -38.95 -1.44 -9.00
N THR A 17 -38.96 -0.94 -7.77
CA THR A 17 -37.82 -0.18 -7.25
C THR A 17 -36.68 -1.17 -7.13
N SER A 18 -35.72 -1.18 -8.06
CA SER A 18 -34.42 -1.76 -7.81
C SER A 18 -33.83 -1.01 -6.62
N SER A 19 -33.93 -1.61 -5.43
CA SER A 19 -33.12 -1.21 -4.30
C SER A 19 -31.70 -1.59 -4.67
N TYR A 20 -30.90 -0.64 -5.13
CA TYR A 20 -29.47 -0.88 -5.33
C TYR A 20 -28.88 -1.34 -4.00
N ALA A 21 -28.20 -2.48 -4.00
CA ALA A 21 -27.51 -2.96 -2.81
C ALA A 21 -26.30 -2.07 -2.52
N GLU A 22 -26.08 -1.77 -1.25
CA GLU A 22 -24.91 -1.03 -0.79
C GLU A 22 -23.79 -2.03 -0.48
N ILE A 23 -22.69 -1.94 -1.24
CA ILE A 23 -21.55 -2.85 -1.11
C ILE A 23 -20.60 -2.31 -0.04
N LYS A 24 -20.34 -3.09 1.01
CA LYS A 24 -19.38 -2.70 2.05
C LYS A 24 -17.95 -3.08 1.67
N MET A 25 -17.04 -2.13 1.73
CA MET A 25 -15.59 -2.32 1.55
C MET A 25 -14.85 -2.00 2.85
N GLY A 26 -13.89 -2.84 3.20
CA GLY A 26 -13.01 -2.61 4.34
C GLY A 26 -11.81 -1.75 3.93
N ILE A 27 -11.45 -0.77 4.76
CA ILE A 27 -10.12 -0.17 4.79
C ILE A 27 -9.52 -0.49 6.15
N ILE A 28 -8.37 -1.17 6.18
CA ILE A 28 -7.64 -1.44 7.42
C ILE A 28 -6.21 -0.95 7.29
N LEU A 29 -5.82 0.02 8.09
CA LEU A 29 -4.50 0.66 8.08
C LEU A 29 -4.10 1.02 9.52
N GLY A 30 -2.81 1.23 9.78
CA GLY A 30 -2.26 1.69 11.04
C GLY A 30 -2.54 3.17 11.25
N PHE A 31 -3.78 3.51 11.56
CA PHE A 31 -4.18 4.88 11.91
C PHE A 31 -3.52 5.34 13.21
N THR A 32 -3.07 4.38 14.02
CA THR A 32 -2.11 4.58 15.09
C THR A 32 -0.85 3.77 14.83
N GLY A 33 0.26 4.19 15.44
CA GLY A 33 1.50 3.43 15.43
C GLY A 33 2.62 4.14 14.66
N PRO A 34 3.65 3.40 14.22
CA PRO A 34 4.92 3.99 13.82
C PRO A 34 4.93 4.61 12.42
N ILE A 35 3.82 4.51 11.67
CA ILE A 35 3.63 5.10 10.33
C ILE A 35 2.34 5.93 10.22
N GLU A 36 1.77 6.35 11.35
CA GLU A 36 0.46 7.03 11.40
C GLU A 36 0.39 8.29 10.53
N SER A 37 1.52 8.96 10.27
CA SER A 37 1.55 10.15 9.41
C SER A 37 1.28 9.84 7.92
N LEU A 38 1.46 8.59 7.49
CA LEU A 38 1.27 8.18 6.10
C LEU A 38 -0.19 7.80 5.78
N THR A 39 -0.88 7.23 6.77
CA THR A 39 -2.15 6.52 6.56
C THR A 39 -3.34 7.42 6.18
N PRO A 40 -3.42 8.72 6.53
CA PRO A 40 -4.52 9.57 6.08
C PRO A 40 -4.60 9.67 4.55
N ALA A 41 -3.46 9.92 3.87
CA ALA A 41 -3.42 10.03 2.42
C ALA A 41 -3.71 8.69 1.73
N MET A 42 -3.22 7.58 2.30
CA MET A 42 -3.51 6.22 1.83
C MET A 42 -5.02 5.91 1.91
N ARG A 43 -5.65 6.13 3.07
CA ARG A 43 -7.10 5.95 3.29
C ARG A 43 -7.91 6.79 2.30
N ASP A 44 -7.59 8.08 2.19
CA ASP A 44 -8.35 9.01 1.35
C ASP A 44 -8.19 8.67 -0.13
N SER A 45 -7.03 8.15 -0.53
CA SER A 45 -6.77 7.69 -1.90
C SER A 45 -7.56 6.42 -2.27
N ALA A 46 -7.65 5.46 -1.35
CA ALA A 46 -8.51 4.29 -1.55
C ALA A 46 -9.99 4.67 -1.60
N LYS A 47 -10.45 5.56 -0.71
CA LYS A 47 -11.81 6.12 -0.75
C LYS A 47 -12.10 6.80 -2.08
N MET A 48 -11.15 7.57 -2.62
CA MET A 48 -11.30 8.23 -3.91
C MET A 48 -11.61 7.24 -5.04
N ALA A 49 -10.95 6.08 -5.10
CA ALA A 49 -11.25 5.05 -6.09
C ALA A 49 -12.66 4.44 -5.90
N PHE A 50 -13.05 4.13 -4.66
CA PHE A 50 -14.40 3.64 -4.35
C PHE A 50 -15.50 4.66 -4.67
N GLU A 51 -15.25 5.93 -4.38
CA GLU A 51 -16.15 7.03 -4.70
C GLU A 51 -16.26 7.26 -6.21
N GLU A 52 -15.14 7.20 -6.94
CA GLU A 52 -15.13 7.32 -8.39
C GLU A 52 -16.00 6.24 -9.04
N ALA A 53 -15.88 4.99 -8.57
CA ALA A 53 -16.70 3.87 -9.03
C ALA A 53 -18.19 4.10 -8.72
N SER A 54 -18.51 4.49 -7.49
CA SER A 54 -19.89 4.70 -7.05
C SER A 54 -20.56 5.87 -7.79
N LYS A 55 -19.87 7.01 -7.93
CA LYS A 55 -20.37 8.21 -8.63
C LYS A 55 -20.47 8.01 -10.14
N SER A 56 -19.84 6.97 -10.70
CA SER A 56 -19.91 6.66 -12.13
C SER A 56 -21.29 6.21 -12.60
N GLY A 57 -22.10 5.64 -11.69
CA GLY A 57 -23.38 4.98 -12.00
C GLY A 57 -23.23 3.68 -12.81
N SER A 58 -22.00 3.20 -13.07
CA SER A 58 -21.73 2.02 -13.89
C SER A 58 -21.43 0.76 -13.09
N LEU A 59 -21.11 0.87 -11.80
CA LEU A 59 -20.74 -0.26 -10.95
C LEU A 59 -21.93 -1.20 -10.75
N LEU A 60 -21.82 -2.44 -11.20
CA LEU A 60 -22.83 -3.51 -11.08
C LEU A 60 -24.27 -3.04 -11.37
N GLY A 61 -24.43 -2.20 -12.40
CA GLY A 61 -25.74 -1.68 -12.81
C GLY A 61 -26.25 -0.47 -12.02
N GLY A 62 -25.41 0.13 -11.16
CA GLY A 62 -25.72 1.34 -10.38
C GLY A 62 -25.55 1.19 -8.87
N GLU A 63 -24.93 0.11 -8.40
CA GLU A 63 -24.60 -0.10 -6.98
C GLU A 63 -23.54 0.90 -6.50
N THR A 64 -23.53 1.13 -5.19
CA THR A 64 -22.63 2.07 -4.52
C THR A 64 -21.84 1.39 -3.42
N ILE A 65 -20.66 1.93 -3.14
CA ILE A 65 -19.75 1.43 -2.12
C ILE A 65 -19.84 2.29 -0.86
N THR A 66 -19.89 1.63 0.30
CA THR A 66 -19.67 2.25 1.61
C THR A 66 -18.46 1.64 2.27
N VAL A 67 -17.62 2.50 2.84
CA VAL A 67 -16.38 2.11 3.48
C VAL A 67 -16.58 1.91 4.98
N VAL A 68 -16.03 0.82 5.52
CA VAL A 68 -15.88 0.58 6.95
C VAL A 68 -14.39 0.53 7.26
N GLU A 69 -13.97 1.26 8.30
CA GLU A 69 -12.55 1.40 8.66
C GLU A 69 -12.20 0.60 9.90
N GLY A 70 -10.99 0.06 9.92
CA GLY A 70 -10.36 -0.57 11.08
C GLY A 70 -8.93 -0.06 11.28
N ASP A 71 -8.52 0.11 12.54
CA ASP A 71 -7.14 0.44 12.86
C ASP A 71 -6.33 -0.85 13.04
N SER A 72 -5.30 -1.04 12.21
CA SER A 72 -4.39 -2.17 12.29
C SER A 72 -3.36 -2.01 13.41
N THR A 73 -3.17 -0.79 13.93
CA THR A 73 -2.09 -0.37 14.85
C THR A 73 -0.67 -0.55 14.30
N CYS A 74 -0.51 -1.15 13.11
CA CYS A 74 0.74 -1.55 12.47
C CYS A 74 1.64 -2.55 13.24
N VAL A 75 1.58 -2.62 14.58
CA VAL A 75 2.51 -3.40 15.42
C VAL A 75 1.83 -4.49 16.25
N ASP A 76 0.56 -4.33 16.63
CA ASP A 76 -0.17 -5.32 17.43
C ASP A 76 -1.00 -6.23 16.52
N SER A 77 -0.50 -7.44 16.28
CA SER A 77 -1.17 -8.43 15.42
C SER A 77 -2.52 -8.88 15.97
N ALA A 78 -2.70 -8.96 17.28
CA ALA A 78 -3.97 -9.37 17.87
C ALA A 78 -5.03 -8.27 17.71
N ALA A 79 -4.64 -7.00 17.94
CA ALA A 79 -5.52 -5.86 17.68
C ALA A 79 -5.90 -5.76 16.20
N ALA A 80 -4.92 -5.94 15.30
CA ALA A 80 -5.16 -5.92 13.86
C ALA A 80 -6.14 -7.03 13.40
N GLN A 81 -5.99 -8.23 13.95
CA GLN A 81 -6.91 -9.35 13.68
C GLN A 81 -8.32 -9.05 14.19
N ALA A 82 -8.47 -8.55 15.42
CA ALA A 82 -9.78 -8.19 15.97
C ALA A 82 -10.48 -7.09 15.13
N ALA A 83 -9.71 -6.09 14.66
CA ALA A 83 -10.24 -5.07 13.76
C ALA A 83 -10.69 -5.67 12.42
N ALA A 84 -9.91 -6.59 11.85
CA ALA A 84 -10.28 -7.28 10.62
C ALA A 84 -11.51 -8.19 10.80
N GLU A 85 -11.60 -8.94 11.91
CA GLU A 85 -12.75 -9.78 12.24
C GLU A 85 -14.03 -8.96 12.32
N LYS A 86 -13.95 -7.76 12.89
CA LYS A 86 -15.06 -6.81 12.90
C LYS A 86 -15.47 -6.40 11.48
N LEU A 87 -14.53 -6.11 10.57
CA LEU A 87 -14.85 -5.81 9.17
C LEU A 87 -15.56 -6.99 8.50
N VAL A 88 -15.07 -8.21 8.71
CA VAL A 88 -15.71 -9.43 8.18
C VAL A 88 -17.12 -9.60 8.72
N ALA A 89 -17.32 -9.40 10.03
CA ALA A 89 -18.62 -9.48 10.69
C ALA A 89 -19.59 -8.37 10.21
N ASP A 90 -19.08 -7.19 9.89
CA ASP A 90 -19.85 -6.08 9.32
C ASP A 90 -20.24 -6.34 7.85
N GLY A 91 -19.76 -7.43 7.25
CA GLY A 91 -20.19 -7.92 5.94
C GLY A 91 -19.42 -7.33 4.77
N VAL A 92 -18.15 -6.93 4.96
CA VAL A 92 -17.34 -6.43 3.84
C VAL A 92 -17.14 -7.51 2.78
N ALA A 93 -17.15 -7.08 1.51
CA ALA A 93 -16.91 -7.97 0.37
C ALA A 93 -15.41 -8.12 0.05
N ALA A 94 -14.60 -7.09 0.32
CA ALA A 94 -13.14 -7.13 0.22
C ALA A 94 -12.51 -6.09 1.16
N ILE A 95 -11.19 -6.20 1.35
CA ILE A 95 -10.38 -5.33 2.21
C ILE A 95 -9.25 -4.70 1.38
N MET A 96 -9.12 -3.38 1.45
CA MET A 96 -7.89 -2.67 1.07
C MET A 96 -7.06 -2.49 2.35
N GLY A 97 -5.83 -3.00 2.34
CA GLY A 97 -4.97 -3.11 3.52
C GLY A 97 -4.42 -4.52 3.73
N ALA A 98 -3.78 -4.82 4.86
CA ALA A 98 -3.23 -3.85 5.80
C ALA A 98 -1.93 -3.22 5.26
N ASP A 99 -1.26 -2.42 6.08
CA ASP A 99 -0.13 -1.58 5.68
C ASP A 99 1.23 -2.04 6.17
N CYS A 100 1.34 -2.57 7.39
CA CYS A 100 2.59 -3.11 7.94
C CYS A 100 2.66 -4.63 7.77
N SER A 101 3.84 -5.14 7.39
CA SER A 101 3.96 -6.52 6.90
C SER A 101 3.55 -7.60 7.91
N GLY A 102 3.93 -7.45 9.19
CA GLY A 102 3.59 -8.44 10.23
C GLY A 102 2.08 -8.54 10.45
N VAL A 103 1.41 -7.40 10.67
CA VAL A 103 -0.05 -7.37 10.84
C VAL A 103 -0.80 -7.77 9.56
N THR A 104 -0.25 -7.45 8.38
CA THR A 104 -0.80 -7.88 7.09
C THR A 104 -0.80 -9.40 6.98
N GLY A 105 0.34 -10.06 7.26
CA GLY A 105 0.43 -11.51 7.26
C GLY A 105 -0.52 -12.16 8.29
N ALA A 106 -0.62 -11.57 9.47
CA ALA A 106 -1.51 -12.04 10.53
C ALA A 106 -3.01 -11.94 10.16
N ILE A 107 -3.44 -10.83 9.55
CA ILE A 107 -4.81 -10.64 9.07
C ILE A 107 -5.10 -11.57 7.88
N ALA A 108 -4.21 -11.62 6.89
CA ALA A 108 -4.38 -12.45 5.70
C ALA A 108 -4.60 -13.91 6.11
N THR A 109 -3.66 -14.46 6.88
CA THR A 109 -3.62 -15.89 7.25
C THR A 109 -4.78 -16.29 8.16
N ASN A 110 -5.10 -15.47 9.16
CA ASN A 110 -5.99 -15.90 10.24
C ASN A 110 -7.42 -15.37 10.12
N VAL A 111 -7.65 -14.33 9.30
CA VAL A 111 -8.96 -13.68 9.20
C VAL A 111 -9.45 -13.65 7.76
N ALA A 112 -8.71 -13.02 6.84
CA ALA A 112 -9.19 -12.77 5.49
C ALA A 112 -9.35 -14.08 4.69
N VAL A 113 -8.28 -14.87 4.58
CA VAL A 113 -8.26 -16.14 3.82
C VAL A 113 -9.28 -17.16 4.36
N PRO A 114 -9.36 -17.44 5.68
CA PRO A 114 -10.36 -18.37 6.22
C PRO A 114 -11.82 -17.95 5.98
N ASN A 115 -12.08 -16.65 5.82
CA ASN A 115 -13.41 -16.10 5.54
C ASN A 115 -13.66 -15.83 4.05
N GLY A 116 -12.71 -16.19 3.18
CA GLY A 116 -12.73 -15.97 1.74
C GLY A 116 -12.76 -14.49 1.35
N VAL A 117 -12.27 -13.60 2.20
CA VAL A 117 -12.24 -12.15 1.92
C VAL A 117 -10.96 -11.80 1.19
N VAL A 118 -11.10 -11.23 -0.01
CA VAL A 118 -9.94 -10.70 -0.74
C VAL A 118 -9.34 -9.54 0.02
N MET A 119 -8.02 -9.54 0.15
CA MET A 119 -7.25 -8.48 0.76
C MET A 119 -6.16 -8.01 -0.21
N ILE A 120 -6.18 -6.72 -0.58
CA ILE A 120 -5.13 -6.10 -1.40
C ILE A 120 -4.37 -5.07 -0.56
N SER A 121 -3.13 -5.39 -0.21
CA SER A 121 -2.28 -4.49 0.58
C SER A 121 -1.61 -3.43 -0.31
N PRO A 122 -1.64 -2.15 0.10
CA PRO A 122 -0.97 -1.09 -0.65
C PRO A 122 0.50 -0.88 -0.25
N SER A 123 0.98 -1.45 0.87
CA SER A 123 2.30 -1.09 1.43
C SER A 123 3.04 -2.21 2.15
N ALA A 124 2.49 -3.41 2.26
CA ALA A 124 3.17 -4.51 2.93
C ALA A 124 4.23 -5.15 2.01
N THR A 125 5.48 -4.73 2.17
CA THR A 125 6.59 -5.03 1.25
C THR A 125 7.40 -6.27 1.63
N SER A 126 7.27 -6.84 2.84
CA SER A 126 8.15 -7.92 3.30
C SER A 126 8.21 -9.08 2.31
N PRO A 127 9.41 -9.64 2.03
CA PRO A 127 9.54 -10.79 1.14
C PRO A 127 8.75 -12.00 1.63
N GLY A 128 8.56 -12.15 2.95
CA GLY A 128 7.85 -13.29 3.54
C GLY A 128 6.36 -13.37 3.18
N LEU A 129 5.78 -12.28 2.67
CA LEU A 129 4.39 -12.27 2.21
C LEU A 129 4.19 -12.96 0.85
N THR A 130 5.28 -13.15 0.08
CA THR A 130 5.24 -13.78 -1.26
C THR A 130 4.81 -15.25 -1.20
N ASP A 131 5.18 -15.93 -0.11
CA ASP A 131 4.99 -17.37 0.08
C ASP A 131 3.80 -17.68 1.00
N LEU A 132 2.89 -16.73 1.24
CA LEU A 132 1.69 -16.98 2.01
C LEU A 132 0.82 -18.04 1.34
N ASP A 133 0.29 -18.97 2.14
CA ASP A 133 -0.78 -19.86 1.69
C ASP A 133 -2.11 -19.08 1.67
N ASP A 134 -2.23 -18.19 0.68
CA ASP A 134 -3.31 -17.23 0.59
C ASP A 134 -4.56 -17.75 -0.14
N ASN A 135 -4.49 -18.95 -0.72
CA ASN A 135 -5.55 -19.54 -1.54
C ASN A 135 -6.12 -18.60 -2.62
N GLY A 136 -5.29 -17.67 -3.15
CA GLY A 136 -5.69 -16.68 -4.15
C GLY A 136 -6.50 -15.50 -3.61
N PHE A 137 -6.46 -15.24 -2.30
CA PHE A 137 -7.18 -14.14 -1.65
C PHE A 137 -6.29 -12.97 -1.23
N PHE A 138 -4.97 -13.07 -1.31
CA PHE A 138 -4.06 -11.98 -0.98
C PHE A 138 -3.36 -11.44 -2.22
N PHE A 139 -3.26 -10.12 -2.30
CA PHE A 139 -2.54 -9.41 -3.35
C PHE A 139 -1.85 -8.20 -2.75
N ARG A 140 -0.87 -7.63 -3.47
CA ARG A 140 -0.25 -6.37 -3.06
C ARG A 140 0.13 -5.48 -4.25
N THR A 141 -0.24 -4.20 -4.16
CA THR A 141 0.17 -3.18 -5.14
C THR A 141 1.54 -2.59 -4.83
N ALA A 142 2.01 -2.71 -3.58
CA ALA A 142 3.42 -2.49 -3.26
C ALA A 142 4.28 -3.67 -3.77
N PRO A 143 5.41 -3.39 -4.44
CA PRO A 143 6.39 -4.41 -4.80
C PRO A 143 7.12 -5.01 -3.60
N SER A 144 7.59 -6.23 -3.76
CA SER A 144 8.35 -6.95 -2.74
C SER A 144 9.73 -6.32 -2.46
N ASP A 145 10.10 -6.29 -1.19
CA ASP A 145 11.43 -5.89 -0.71
C ASP A 145 12.54 -6.86 -1.13
N ALA A 146 12.20 -8.04 -1.67
CA ALA A 146 13.16 -8.88 -2.38
C ALA A 146 13.82 -8.11 -3.52
N ARG A 147 13.06 -7.24 -4.19
CA ARG A 147 13.56 -6.27 -5.17
C ARG A 147 13.95 -4.95 -4.52
N GLY A 148 13.13 -4.43 -3.60
CA GLY A 148 13.38 -3.14 -2.94
C GLY A 148 14.74 -3.05 -2.25
N GLY A 149 15.13 -4.08 -1.51
CA GLY A 149 16.43 -4.15 -0.84
C GLY A 149 17.62 -4.19 -1.80
N GLN A 150 17.47 -4.85 -2.96
CA GLN A 150 18.50 -4.83 -4.01
C GLN A 150 18.64 -3.44 -4.63
N ILE A 151 17.52 -2.76 -4.92
CA ILE A 151 17.51 -1.40 -5.44
C ILE A 151 18.17 -0.43 -4.44
N LEU A 152 17.85 -0.56 -3.16
CA LEU A 152 18.47 0.26 -2.12
C LEU A 152 19.99 0.02 -2.05
N ALA A 153 20.44 -1.23 -2.18
CA ALA A 153 21.87 -1.56 -2.24
C ALA A 153 22.57 -1.00 -3.48
N ASP A 154 21.92 -1.03 -4.66
CA ASP A 154 22.41 -0.40 -5.89
C ASP A 154 22.56 1.11 -5.70
N ILE A 155 21.58 1.77 -5.07
CA ILE A 155 21.66 3.19 -4.71
C ILE A 155 22.84 3.43 -3.77
N THR A 156 23.00 2.63 -2.72
CA THR A 156 24.11 2.74 -1.77
C THR A 156 25.48 2.66 -2.47
N LYS A 157 25.64 1.73 -3.41
CA LYS A 157 26.82 1.61 -4.27
C LYS A 157 27.03 2.84 -5.15
N ASP A 158 25.99 3.31 -5.84
CA ASP A 158 26.05 4.49 -6.71
C ASP A 158 26.44 5.76 -5.93
N ARG A 159 26.07 5.81 -4.65
CA ARG A 159 26.44 6.87 -3.69
C ARG A 159 27.85 6.71 -3.11
N LYS A 160 28.60 5.69 -3.56
CA LYS A 160 29.99 5.40 -3.20
C LYS A 160 30.21 5.14 -1.71
N VAL A 161 29.19 4.67 -1.00
CA VAL A 161 29.32 4.17 0.38
C VAL A 161 30.18 2.90 0.36
N LYS A 162 31.17 2.80 1.25
CA LYS A 162 32.11 1.68 1.36
C LYS A 162 31.87 0.82 2.58
N SER A 163 31.29 1.41 3.63
CA SER A 163 30.89 0.68 4.83
C SER A 163 29.58 1.22 5.40
N VAL A 164 28.76 0.33 5.96
CA VAL A 164 27.44 0.66 6.50
C VAL A 164 27.16 -0.12 7.78
N ALA A 165 26.68 0.59 8.81
CA ALA A 165 25.99 -0.03 9.94
C ALA A 165 24.50 -0.16 9.58
N ILE A 166 23.87 -1.30 9.87
CA ILE A 166 22.46 -1.53 9.57
C ILE A 166 21.68 -1.58 10.87
N THR A 167 20.59 -0.84 10.95
CA THR A 167 19.57 -1.07 11.97
C THR A 167 18.21 -1.29 11.36
N TYR A 168 17.40 -2.12 12.02
CA TYR A 168 16.08 -2.48 11.54
C TYR A 168 15.03 -2.53 12.65
N THR A 169 13.79 -2.13 12.37
CA THR A 169 12.66 -2.31 13.30
C THR A 169 12.44 -3.81 13.50
N ASN A 170 12.31 -4.27 14.74
CA ASN A 170 12.28 -5.69 15.09
C ASN A 170 10.94 -6.38 14.75
N ASN A 171 10.62 -6.48 13.47
CA ASN A 171 9.43 -7.13 12.94
C ASN A 171 9.71 -7.74 11.55
N ASP A 172 8.69 -8.36 10.95
CA ASP A 172 8.78 -9.08 9.67
C ASP A 172 9.17 -8.19 8.48
N TYR A 173 8.80 -6.89 8.49
CA TYR A 173 9.24 -5.93 7.48
C TYR A 173 10.73 -5.62 7.67
N GLY A 174 11.10 -5.12 8.85
CA GLY A 174 12.45 -4.66 9.11
C GLY A 174 13.47 -5.78 8.97
N LYS A 175 13.18 -6.97 9.51
CA LYS A 175 14.06 -8.14 9.41
C LYS A 175 14.20 -8.62 7.95
N GLY A 176 13.09 -8.77 7.25
CA GLY A 176 13.08 -9.24 5.87
C GLY A 176 13.87 -8.32 4.93
N LEU A 177 13.62 -7.02 5.00
CA LEU A 177 14.34 -6.04 4.19
C LEU A 177 15.81 -5.92 4.61
N ALA A 178 16.13 -5.99 5.90
CA ALA A 178 17.52 -5.95 6.37
C ALA A 178 18.36 -7.13 5.86
N ASP A 179 17.78 -8.33 5.81
CA ASP A 179 18.47 -9.52 5.29
C ASP A 179 18.77 -9.39 3.80
N VAL A 180 17.78 -8.96 3.00
CA VAL A 180 17.96 -8.73 1.56
C VAL A 180 18.99 -7.63 1.31
N TYR A 181 18.85 -6.50 2.01
CA TYR A 181 19.75 -5.36 1.86
C TYR A 181 21.19 -5.72 2.25
N LYS A 182 21.40 -6.39 3.39
CA LYS A 182 22.71 -6.86 3.85
C LYS A 182 23.39 -7.72 2.79
N ALA A 183 22.70 -8.75 2.29
CA ALA A 183 23.25 -9.63 1.28
C ALA A 183 23.61 -8.87 -0.01
N ALA A 184 22.75 -7.94 -0.45
CA ALA A 184 22.96 -7.16 -1.65
C ALA A 184 24.13 -6.16 -1.54
N VAL A 185 24.30 -5.48 -0.41
CA VAL A 185 25.44 -4.56 -0.22
C VAL A 185 26.77 -5.32 -0.10
N GLU A 186 26.77 -6.47 0.57
CA GLU A 186 27.95 -7.35 0.64
C GLU A 186 28.36 -7.84 -0.76
N ALA A 187 27.40 -8.21 -1.61
CA ALA A 187 27.64 -8.58 -3.01
C ALA A 187 28.24 -7.44 -3.85
N HIS A 188 27.96 -6.18 -3.49
CA HIS A 188 28.60 -4.99 -4.10
C HIS A 188 29.97 -4.64 -3.50
N GLY A 189 30.49 -5.46 -2.58
CA GLY A 189 31.77 -5.24 -1.90
C GLY A 189 31.73 -4.13 -0.84
N ILE A 190 30.54 -3.78 -0.35
CA ILE A 190 30.35 -2.80 0.73
C ILE A 190 30.41 -3.55 2.06
N LYS A 191 31.24 -3.08 2.99
CA LYS A 191 31.40 -3.71 4.30
C LYS A 191 30.20 -3.41 5.21
N VAL A 192 29.50 -4.44 5.67
CA VAL A 192 28.53 -4.31 6.77
C VAL A 192 29.29 -4.35 8.09
N THR A 193 29.21 -3.28 8.89
CA THR A 193 29.98 -3.15 10.14
C THR A 193 29.26 -3.77 11.33
N THR A 194 27.93 -3.66 11.36
CA THR A 194 27.05 -4.31 12.34
C THR A 194 25.63 -4.38 11.78
N VAL A 195 24.82 -5.25 12.35
CA VAL A 195 23.38 -5.33 12.11
C VAL A 195 22.70 -5.41 13.48
N ALA A 196 21.87 -4.43 13.81
CA ALA A 196 21.22 -4.35 15.12
C ALA A 196 19.73 -4.02 14.99
N ALA A 197 18.89 -4.80 15.66
CA ALA A 197 17.48 -4.48 15.78
C ALA A 197 17.27 -3.22 16.63
N HIS A 198 16.18 -2.50 16.39
CA HIS A 198 15.60 -1.50 17.28
C HIS A 198 14.10 -1.77 17.45
N GLU A 199 13.54 -1.31 18.56
CA GLU A 199 12.11 -1.42 18.83
C GLU A 199 11.43 -0.08 18.56
N ASP A 200 10.17 -0.12 18.11
CA ASP A 200 9.33 1.05 18.02
C ASP A 200 8.75 1.43 19.40
N GLY A 201 8.40 2.70 19.59
CA GLY A 201 7.77 3.19 20.82
C GLY A 201 8.69 3.39 22.04
N LYS A 202 10.01 3.18 21.92
CA LYS A 202 10.93 3.48 23.03
C LYS A 202 11.06 4.98 23.29
N ALA A 203 11.27 5.33 24.57
CA ALA A 203 11.58 6.70 24.99
C ALA A 203 13.05 7.09 24.72
N ASP A 204 13.96 6.11 24.65
CA ASP A 204 15.40 6.33 24.45
C ASP A 204 16.01 5.23 23.56
N TYR A 205 16.89 5.67 22.65
CA TYR A 205 17.60 4.87 21.65
C TYR A 205 19.14 4.97 21.80
N SER A 206 19.63 5.58 22.89
CA SER A 206 21.05 5.84 23.12
C SER A 206 21.92 4.57 23.09
N ALA A 207 21.40 3.43 23.57
CA ALA A 207 22.11 2.15 23.58
C ALA A 207 22.28 1.57 22.16
N GLU A 208 21.22 1.61 21.36
CA GLU A 208 21.23 1.21 19.95
C GLU A 208 22.19 2.09 19.15
N VAL A 209 22.10 3.42 19.31
CA VAL A 209 23.00 4.38 18.66
C VAL A 209 24.45 4.15 19.07
N SER A 210 24.73 3.90 20.35
CA SER A 210 26.09 3.60 20.83
C SER A 210 26.66 2.33 20.20
N THR A 211 25.83 1.30 20.02
CA THR A 211 26.21 0.05 19.36
C THR A 211 26.56 0.29 17.88
N LEU A 212 25.73 1.07 17.17
CA LEU A 212 25.99 1.44 15.78
C LEU A 212 27.26 2.30 15.65
N ALA A 213 27.46 3.26 16.56
CA ALA A 213 28.60 4.16 16.58
C ALA A 213 29.92 3.41 16.84
N ALA A 214 29.92 2.46 17.78
CA ALA A 214 31.09 1.63 18.09
C ALA A 214 31.54 0.77 16.90
N ALA A 215 30.59 0.30 16.08
CA ALA A 215 30.90 -0.43 14.85
C ALA A 215 31.37 0.50 13.71
N GLY A 216 30.91 1.75 13.70
CA GLY A 216 31.22 2.77 12.71
C GLY A 216 30.64 2.48 11.32
N GLY A 217 31.00 3.32 10.35
CA GLY A 217 30.58 3.19 8.95
C GLY A 217 30.54 4.55 8.25
N ASP A 218 30.50 4.57 6.92
CA ASP A 218 30.35 5.83 6.17
C ASP A 218 28.91 6.38 6.22
N ALA A 219 27.97 5.51 6.60
CA ALA A 219 26.54 5.75 6.72
C ALA A 219 25.93 4.72 7.69
N VAL A 220 24.73 5.03 8.18
CA VAL A 220 23.86 4.04 8.81
C VAL A 220 22.63 3.81 7.92
N ALA A 221 22.30 2.56 7.64
CA ALA A 221 21.03 2.18 7.03
C ALA A 221 19.99 2.03 8.13
N VAL A 222 18.92 2.82 8.03
CA VAL A 222 17.79 2.81 8.95
C VAL A 222 16.61 2.18 8.22
N ILE A 223 16.39 0.90 8.51
CA ILE A 223 15.30 0.09 7.95
C ILE A 223 14.17 0.08 8.97
N GLY A 224 13.34 1.11 8.96
CA GLY A 224 12.40 1.33 10.05
C GLY A 224 11.21 2.14 9.60
N TYR A 225 10.58 2.75 10.59
CA TYR A 225 9.40 3.57 10.43
C TYR A 225 9.66 5.01 10.89
N LEU A 226 9.10 5.95 10.13
CA LEU A 226 9.38 7.37 10.19
C LEU A 226 8.83 8.13 11.40
N ASP A 227 7.81 7.60 12.10
CA ASP A 227 7.19 8.33 13.22
C ASP A 227 7.69 7.86 14.60
N GLN A 228 8.35 6.70 14.67
CA GLN A 228 8.83 6.11 15.94
C GLN A 228 10.29 5.64 15.89
N GLY A 229 10.55 4.34 15.80
CA GLY A 229 11.86 3.72 16.03
C GLY A 229 12.96 4.28 15.14
N GLY A 230 12.71 4.34 13.83
CA GLY A 230 13.67 4.89 12.88
C GLY A 230 13.96 6.37 13.10
N LYS A 231 12.94 7.16 13.48
CA LYS A 231 13.11 8.56 13.88
C LYS A 231 13.95 8.69 15.14
N GLY A 232 13.73 7.85 16.15
CA GLY A 232 14.51 7.80 17.38
C GLY A 232 16.00 7.52 17.14
N ILE A 233 16.30 6.55 16.28
CA ILE A 233 17.68 6.26 15.84
C ILE A 233 18.33 7.48 15.18
N ILE A 234 17.62 8.15 14.26
CA ILE A 234 18.15 9.35 13.57
C ILE A 234 18.40 10.47 14.56
N GLN A 235 17.45 10.76 15.45
CA GLN A 235 17.58 11.78 16.49
C GLN A 235 18.81 11.52 17.36
N GLY A 236 18.92 10.33 17.95
CA GLY A 236 20.07 9.98 18.81
C GLY A 236 21.40 9.99 18.06
N SER A 237 21.42 9.59 16.78
CA SER A 237 22.62 9.64 15.94
C SER A 237 23.09 11.07 15.66
N LEU A 238 22.16 11.99 15.42
CA LEU A 238 22.45 13.41 15.21
C LEU A 238 22.89 14.09 16.51
N ASP A 239 22.20 13.82 17.62
CA ASP A 239 22.47 14.44 18.93
C ASP A 239 23.84 14.04 19.49
N SER A 240 24.23 12.77 19.32
CA SER A 240 25.54 12.27 19.72
C SER A 240 26.67 12.60 18.75
N GLY A 241 26.33 13.03 17.52
CA GLY A 241 27.28 13.18 16.43
C GLY A 241 27.82 11.85 15.88
N ALA A 242 27.17 10.73 16.16
CA ALA A 242 27.58 9.40 15.71
C ALA A 242 27.48 9.24 14.19
N PHE A 243 26.37 9.72 13.59
CA PHE A 243 26.14 9.67 12.15
C PHE A 243 25.37 10.89 11.66
N ASP A 244 25.68 11.33 10.43
CA ASP A 244 24.97 12.41 9.75
C ASP A 244 24.54 12.05 8.31
N LYS A 245 24.71 10.78 7.93
CA LYS A 245 24.35 10.23 6.63
C LYS A 245 23.54 8.96 6.81
N PHE A 246 22.28 9.02 6.41
CA PHE A 246 21.33 7.94 6.60
C PHE A 246 20.89 7.36 5.25
N ILE A 247 20.87 6.03 5.16
CA ILE A 247 20.29 5.28 4.05
C ILE A 247 18.90 4.83 4.52
N LEU A 248 17.86 5.30 3.86
CA LEU A 248 16.48 5.21 4.33
C LEU A 248 15.73 4.17 3.50
N SER A 249 15.11 3.19 4.18
CA SER A 249 14.12 2.32 3.54
C SER A 249 12.83 3.09 3.22
N ASP A 250 11.92 2.43 2.52
CA ASP A 250 10.63 2.97 2.10
C ASP A 250 9.78 3.47 3.30
N GLY A 251 9.71 2.72 4.40
CA GLY A 251 9.01 3.12 5.63
C GLY A 251 9.60 4.34 6.35
N MET A 252 10.78 4.81 5.92
CA MET A 252 11.42 6.03 6.42
C MET A 252 11.17 7.25 5.52
N ILE A 253 10.51 7.10 4.37
CA ILE A 253 10.28 8.22 3.43
C ILE A 253 8.91 8.82 3.64
N GLY A 254 8.85 9.97 4.31
CA GLY A 254 7.64 10.79 4.43
C GLY A 254 7.94 12.16 5.01
N ASP A 255 7.01 13.11 4.83
CA ASP A 255 7.23 14.51 5.19
C ASP A 255 7.49 14.71 6.68
N SER A 256 6.87 13.90 7.56
CA SER A 256 7.06 13.96 9.02
C SER A 256 8.54 13.85 9.43
N LEU A 257 9.32 13.05 8.70
CA LEU A 257 10.75 12.88 8.96
C LEU A 257 11.53 14.14 8.56
N THR A 258 11.24 14.72 7.39
CA THR A 258 11.91 15.94 6.94
C THR A 258 11.47 17.18 7.70
N ASP A 259 10.24 17.22 8.20
CA ASP A 259 9.76 18.29 9.07
C ASP A 259 10.46 18.26 10.43
N ALA A 260 10.77 17.06 10.95
CA ALA A 260 11.51 16.90 12.20
C ALA A 260 12.98 17.33 12.10
N PHE A 261 13.68 16.93 11.03
CA PHE A 261 15.14 17.05 10.97
C PHE A 261 15.67 18.05 9.92
N GLY A 262 14.83 18.43 8.95
CA GLY A 262 15.14 19.40 7.90
C GLY A 262 16.51 19.17 7.27
N LYS A 263 17.36 20.21 7.31
CA LYS A 263 18.67 20.24 6.65
C LYS A 263 19.67 19.23 7.23
N SER A 264 19.47 18.71 8.44
CA SER A 264 20.33 17.69 9.04
C SER A 264 20.31 16.39 8.24
N LEU A 265 19.25 16.15 7.45
CA LEU A 265 19.16 14.98 6.57
C LEU A 265 19.71 15.22 5.16
N ASN A 266 20.31 16.36 4.82
CA ASN A 266 20.73 16.67 3.44
C ASN A 266 21.75 15.68 2.82
N LYS A 267 22.43 14.86 3.64
CA LYS A 267 23.32 13.79 3.14
C LYS A 267 22.60 12.47 2.88
N SER A 268 21.36 12.35 3.34
CA SER A 268 20.57 11.13 3.35
C SER A 268 19.85 10.89 2.03
N PHE A 269 19.61 9.61 1.77
CA PHE A 269 18.97 9.12 0.56
C PHE A 269 18.30 7.79 0.83
N GLY A 270 17.45 7.34 -0.10
CA GLY A 270 16.73 6.09 0.05
C GLY A 270 15.96 5.74 -1.21
N SER A 271 15.05 4.79 -1.07
CA SER A 271 14.08 4.45 -2.10
C SER A 271 12.76 4.03 -1.49
N LEU A 272 11.70 4.19 -2.26
CA LEU A 272 10.39 3.62 -2.00
C LEU A 272 9.78 3.11 -3.32
N PRO A 273 8.76 2.24 -3.25
CA PRO A 273 7.87 2.00 -4.38
C PRO A 273 7.34 3.31 -4.98
N GLY A 274 7.20 3.33 -6.31
CA GLY A 274 6.56 4.43 -7.01
C GLY A 274 6.99 4.54 -8.47
N SER A 275 6.24 5.33 -9.23
CA SER A 275 6.38 5.45 -10.69
C SER A 275 6.41 6.90 -11.14
N THR A 276 7.09 7.16 -12.25
CA THR A 276 7.07 8.41 -13.02
C THR A 276 6.37 8.23 -14.38
N GLY A 277 5.73 7.07 -14.58
CA GLY A 277 5.01 6.74 -15.80
C GLY A 277 3.76 7.59 -16.03
N LYS A 278 3.08 7.31 -17.13
CA LYS A 278 1.85 8.03 -17.51
C LYS A 278 0.79 7.97 -16.40
N GLY A 279 0.62 6.80 -15.79
CA GLY A 279 -0.30 6.58 -14.66
C GLY A 279 -0.09 7.55 -13.51
N ALA A 280 1.16 7.71 -13.06
CA ALA A 280 1.51 8.62 -11.97
C ALA A 280 1.18 10.09 -12.30
N GLY A 281 1.44 10.51 -13.53
CA GLY A 281 1.09 11.86 -13.99
C GLY A 281 -0.42 12.12 -14.10
N VAL A 282 -1.20 11.08 -14.41
CA VAL A 282 -2.68 11.15 -14.39
C VAL A 282 -3.17 11.17 -12.94
N PHE A 283 -2.65 10.28 -12.11
CA PHE A 283 -3.00 10.19 -10.69
C PHE A 283 -2.76 11.52 -9.96
N ALA A 284 -1.62 12.17 -10.19
CA ALA A 284 -1.32 13.46 -9.56
C ALA A 284 -2.39 14.52 -9.81
N LYS A 285 -3.02 14.52 -10.99
CA LYS A 285 -4.13 15.44 -11.31
C LYS A 285 -5.42 15.03 -10.62
N VAL A 286 -5.74 13.74 -10.62
CA VAL A 286 -6.95 13.17 -9.99
C VAL A 286 -6.90 13.36 -8.47
N ALA A 287 -5.78 12.99 -7.85
CA ALA A 287 -5.50 13.18 -6.43
C ALA A 287 -5.60 14.65 -6.02
N SER A 288 -4.92 15.55 -6.75
CA SER A 288 -4.96 16.99 -6.46
C SER A 288 -6.37 17.57 -6.56
N ALA A 289 -7.19 17.12 -7.52
CA ALA A 289 -8.58 17.55 -7.64
C ALA A 289 -9.44 17.11 -6.45
N GLY A 290 -9.09 16.01 -5.79
CA GLY A 290 -9.71 15.56 -4.53
C GLY A 290 -9.00 16.05 -3.27
N GLY A 291 -8.02 16.94 -3.36
CA GLY A 291 -7.29 17.46 -2.20
C GLY A 291 -6.27 16.51 -1.58
N ILE A 292 -5.85 15.47 -2.31
CA ILE A 292 -4.88 14.47 -1.84
C ILE A 292 -3.50 14.78 -2.42
N ASP A 293 -2.47 14.74 -1.58
CA ASP A 293 -1.08 14.81 -2.04
C ASP A 293 -0.63 13.45 -2.61
N SER A 294 -0.57 13.37 -3.94
CA SER A 294 -0.10 12.18 -4.66
C SER A 294 1.39 11.85 -4.50
N SER A 295 2.19 12.73 -3.91
CA SER A 295 3.64 12.55 -3.82
C SER A 295 4.09 11.76 -2.59
N GLY A 296 3.15 11.55 -1.64
CA GLY A 296 3.36 10.75 -0.44
C GLY A 296 3.55 9.26 -0.74
N PRO A 297 4.26 8.53 0.13
CA PRO A 297 4.43 7.08 -0.01
C PRO A 297 3.07 6.37 -0.03
N TYR A 298 2.95 5.30 -0.81
CA TYR A 298 1.80 4.38 -0.84
C TYR A 298 0.43 4.99 -1.21
N THR A 299 0.41 6.26 -1.57
CA THR A 299 -0.83 6.98 -1.91
C THR A 299 -1.37 6.50 -3.24
N GLY A 300 -0.51 6.31 -4.25
CA GLY A 300 -0.91 5.72 -5.54
C GLY A 300 -1.29 4.26 -5.40
N GLU A 301 -0.51 3.49 -4.65
CA GLU A 301 -0.70 2.07 -4.39
C GLU A 301 -2.06 1.79 -3.71
N SER A 302 -2.51 2.70 -2.85
CA SER A 302 -3.82 2.62 -2.17
C SER A 302 -5.00 2.90 -3.11
N TYR A 303 -4.86 3.86 -4.04
CA TYR A 303 -5.85 4.05 -5.10
C TYR A 303 -5.93 2.79 -5.97
N ASP A 304 -4.77 2.25 -6.35
CA ASP A 304 -4.67 1.09 -7.22
C ASP A 304 -5.27 -0.17 -6.57
N ALA A 305 -5.02 -0.39 -5.28
CA ALA A 305 -5.58 -1.52 -4.55
C ALA A 305 -7.12 -1.47 -4.52
N ALA A 306 -7.69 -0.30 -4.20
CA ALA A 306 -9.14 -0.11 -4.19
C ALA A 306 -9.75 -0.21 -5.59
N ALA A 307 -9.10 0.34 -6.62
CA ALA A 307 -9.54 0.24 -8.01
C ALA A 307 -9.53 -1.21 -8.51
N LEU A 308 -8.51 -2.00 -8.20
CA LEU A 308 -8.45 -3.42 -8.56
C LEU A 308 -9.62 -4.22 -7.96
N ILE A 309 -9.95 -3.97 -6.68
CA ILE A 309 -11.12 -4.59 -6.02
C ILE A 309 -12.41 -4.25 -6.79
N VAL A 310 -12.60 -2.96 -7.12
CA VAL A 310 -13.76 -2.48 -7.89
C VAL A 310 -13.85 -3.16 -9.25
N LEU A 311 -12.75 -3.19 -10.00
CA LEU A 311 -12.73 -3.74 -11.34
C LEU A 311 -12.92 -5.26 -11.31
N ALA A 312 -12.39 -5.96 -10.32
CA ALA A 312 -12.58 -7.39 -10.14
C ALA A 312 -14.06 -7.74 -9.87
N MET A 313 -14.76 -6.98 -9.01
CA MET A 313 -16.21 -7.11 -8.81
C MET A 313 -16.96 -6.98 -10.14
N GLN A 314 -16.66 -5.93 -10.90
CA GLN A 314 -17.33 -5.68 -12.16
C GLN A 314 -17.04 -6.74 -13.22
N ALA A 315 -15.80 -7.22 -13.30
CA ALA A 315 -15.39 -8.26 -14.24
C ALA A 315 -16.13 -9.58 -13.97
N GLY A 316 -16.36 -9.91 -12.69
CA GLY A 316 -17.17 -11.06 -12.30
C GLY A 316 -18.67 -10.83 -12.35
N GLY A 317 -19.13 -9.59 -12.47
CA GLY A 317 -20.55 -9.22 -12.45
C GLY A 317 -21.23 -9.42 -11.10
N SER A 318 -20.44 -9.52 -10.01
CA SER A 318 -20.94 -9.71 -8.65
C SER A 318 -19.93 -9.19 -7.63
N ALA A 319 -20.46 -8.65 -6.52
CA ALA A 319 -19.69 -8.29 -5.32
C ALA A 319 -19.37 -9.48 -4.41
N ASP A 320 -19.72 -10.71 -4.81
CA ASP A 320 -19.39 -11.92 -4.04
C ASP A 320 -17.88 -12.09 -3.88
N ARG A 321 -17.45 -12.37 -2.66
CA ARG A 321 -16.05 -12.64 -2.27
C ARG A 321 -15.27 -13.52 -3.26
N ALA A 322 -15.83 -14.67 -3.63
CA ALA A 322 -15.20 -15.59 -4.59
C ALA A 322 -15.11 -15.02 -6.02
N SER A 323 -16.08 -14.20 -6.41
CA SER A 323 -16.08 -13.50 -7.69
C SER A 323 -14.94 -12.47 -7.74
N ILE A 324 -14.75 -11.71 -6.67
CA ILE A 324 -13.65 -10.73 -6.56
C ILE A 324 -12.31 -11.45 -6.71
N ALA A 325 -12.05 -12.48 -5.89
CA ALA A 325 -10.77 -13.20 -5.86
C ALA A 325 -10.37 -13.72 -7.25
N LYS A 326 -11.32 -14.35 -7.94
CA LYS A 326 -11.11 -14.93 -9.26
C LYS A 326 -10.71 -13.91 -10.34
N ASN A 327 -11.08 -12.64 -10.17
CA ASN A 327 -10.98 -11.64 -11.23
C ASN A 327 -9.87 -10.59 -11.03
N VAL A 328 -9.21 -10.53 -9.87
CA VAL A 328 -8.13 -9.55 -9.61
C VAL A 328 -7.03 -9.63 -10.67
N MET A 329 -6.49 -10.82 -10.91
CA MET A 329 -5.43 -11.03 -11.91
C MET A 329 -5.88 -10.67 -13.33
N ALA A 330 -7.14 -10.95 -13.66
CA ALA A 330 -7.68 -10.71 -15.00
C ALA A 330 -7.83 -9.22 -15.33
N VAL A 331 -8.02 -8.36 -14.32
CA VAL A 331 -8.08 -6.91 -14.50
C VAL A 331 -6.70 -6.25 -14.38
N ALA A 332 -5.82 -6.78 -13.52
CA ALA A 332 -4.45 -6.29 -13.37
C ALA A 332 -3.58 -6.58 -14.61
N ASN A 333 -3.74 -7.76 -15.22
CA ASN A 333 -2.86 -8.25 -16.29
C ASN A 333 -3.62 -8.56 -17.59
N GLY A 334 -4.84 -8.02 -17.75
CA GLY A 334 -5.69 -8.36 -18.89
C GLY A 334 -5.17 -7.79 -20.21
N PRO A 335 -5.48 -8.41 -21.37
CA PRO A 335 -5.03 -7.95 -22.70
C PRO A 335 -5.83 -6.73 -23.22
N GLY A 336 -6.46 -5.99 -22.31
CA GLY A 336 -7.50 -5.03 -22.61
C GLY A 336 -6.99 -3.63 -22.91
N LYS A 337 -7.92 -2.67 -22.90
CA LYS A 337 -7.54 -1.26 -22.94
C LYS A 337 -6.93 -0.84 -21.62
N LYS A 338 -5.83 -0.09 -21.70
CA LYS A 338 -5.22 0.57 -20.55
C LYS A 338 -6.19 1.50 -19.84
N ILE A 339 -6.33 1.30 -18.54
CA ILE A 339 -7.17 2.08 -17.63
C ILE A 339 -6.26 2.82 -16.65
N TYR A 340 -6.53 4.11 -16.49
CA TYR A 340 -5.82 5.03 -15.61
C TYR A 340 -6.73 5.58 -14.51
N PRO A 341 -6.19 6.24 -13.48
CA PRO A 341 -6.99 6.94 -12.49
C PRO A 341 -7.92 7.96 -13.14
N GLY A 342 -9.15 8.08 -12.63
CA GLY A 342 -10.21 8.90 -13.25
C GLY A 342 -10.92 8.23 -14.43
N GLU A 343 -10.53 7.02 -14.83
CA GLU A 343 -11.16 6.26 -15.92
C GLU A 343 -11.96 5.03 -15.44
N LEU A 344 -12.27 4.88 -14.16
CA LEU A 344 -12.96 3.69 -13.66
C LEU A 344 -14.32 3.50 -14.32
N LYS A 345 -15.10 4.57 -14.57
CA LYS A 345 -16.35 4.47 -15.33
C LYS A 345 -16.18 3.76 -16.68
N LYS A 346 -15.15 4.15 -17.43
CA LYS A 346 -14.85 3.58 -18.76
C LYS A 346 -14.49 2.11 -18.65
N ALA A 347 -13.72 1.73 -17.63
CA ALA A 347 -13.37 0.33 -17.36
C ALA A 347 -14.62 -0.48 -16.99
N LEU A 348 -15.46 0.05 -16.10
CA LEU A 348 -16.70 -0.58 -15.68
C LEU A 348 -17.64 -0.84 -16.88
N ASP A 349 -17.81 0.16 -17.74
CA ASP A 349 -18.62 0.07 -18.97
C ASP A 349 -18.08 -0.95 -19.98
N LEU A 350 -16.77 -1.21 -20.00
CA LEU A 350 -16.14 -2.22 -20.85
C LEU A 350 -16.37 -3.62 -20.29
N LEU A 351 -16.13 -3.80 -18.99
CA LEU A 351 -16.31 -5.07 -18.28
C LEU A 351 -17.77 -5.53 -18.31
N ALA A 352 -18.74 -4.62 -18.14
CA ALA A 352 -20.17 -4.91 -18.30
C ALA A 352 -20.55 -5.44 -19.70
N LYS A 353 -19.73 -5.16 -20.72
CA LYS A 353 -19.91 -5.66 -22.10
C LYS A 353 -19.07 -6.92 -22.39
N GLY A 354 -18.49 -7.53 -21.37
CA GLY A 354 -17.61 -8.70 -21.49
C GLY A 354 -16.26 -8.40 -22.15
N LYS A 355 -15.81 -7.13 -22.18
CA LYS A 355 -14.51 -6.75 -22.74
C LYS A 355 -13.46 -6.69 -21.64
N ALA A 356 -12.29 -7.26 -21.92
CA ALA A 356 -11.13 -7.18 -21.02
C ALA A 356 -10.62 -5.73 -20.87
N VAL A 357 -10.01 -5.46 -19.72
CA VAL A 357 -9.28 -4.23 -19.40
C VAL A 357 -7.84 -4.58 -18.99
N ASP A 358 -6.96 -3.59 -19.08
CA ASP A 358 -5.58 -3.64 -18.61
C ASP A 358 -5.43 -2.50 -17.58
N TYR A 359 -5.50 -2.80 -16.29
CA TYR A 359 -5.44 -1.76 -15.27
C TYR A 359 -3.98 -1.37 -14.99
N GLU A 360 -3.53 -0.24 -15.54
CA GLU A 360 -2.19 0.29 -15.30
C GLU A 360 -2.15 1.17 -14.03
N GLY A 361 -3.26 1.84 -13.71
CA GLY A 361 -3.39 2.59 -12.46
C GLY A 361 -2.41 3.76 -12.30
N ALA A 362 -2.20 4.18 -11.05
CA ALA A 362 -1.30 5.24 -10.63
C ALA A 362 0.17 4.78 -10.65
N THR A 363 0.42 3.51 -10.33
CA THR A 363 1.77 2.99 -10.07
C THR A 363 2.33 2.17 -11.23
N GLY A 364 1.54 1.91 -12.28
CA GLY A 364 1.94 1.01 -13.36
C GLY A 364 1.76 -0.45 -12.94
N VAL A 365 0.60 -0.77 -12.35
CA VAL A 365 0.26 -2.10 -11.85
C VAL A 365 0.46 -3.14 -12.95
N ASN A 366 1.17 -4.20 -12.57
CA ASN A 366 1.28 -5.46 -13.29
C ASN A 366 1.71 -6.50 -12.26
N PHE A 367 0.89 -7.53 -12.07
CA PHE A 367 1.13 -8.54 -11.04
C PHE A 367 1.99 -9.68 -11.56
N THR A 368 2.84 -10.20 -10.70
CA THR A 368 3.48 -11.51 -10.87
C THR A 368 2.42 -12.61 -10.78
N ASP A 369 2.79 -13.86 -11.08
CA ASP A 369 1.88 -15.00 -10.98
C ASP A 369 1.37 -15.26 -9.54
N VAL A 370 2.02 -14.67 -8.53
CA VAL A 370 1.64 -14.78 -7.11
C VAL A 370 0.91 -13.53 -6.58
N GLY A 371 0.46 -12.63 -7.46
CA GLY A 371 -0.44 -11.54 -7.07
C GLY A 371 0.22 -10.31 -6.42
N GLU A 372 1.54 -10.14 -6.59
CA GLU A 372 2.24 -8.93 -6.16
C GLU A 372 2.71 -8.09 -7.35
N ALA A 373 2.81 -6.77 -7.16
CA ALA A 373 3.33 -5.89 -8.19
C ALA A 373 4.81 -6.14 -8.49
N PHE A 374 5.17 -6.25 -9.77
CA PHE A 374 6.57 -6.07 -10.19
C PHE A 374 7.07 -4.67 -9.82
N GLY A 375 6.22 -3.68 -10.11
CA GLY A 375 6.38 -2.25 -9.86
C GLY A 375 7.72 -1.63 -10.23
N SER A 376 7.89 -0.39 -9.78
CA SER A 376 9.12 0.39 -9.93
C SER A 376 9.44 1.12 -8.63
N PHE A 377 10.66 1.64 -8.53
CA PHE A 377 11.14 2.31 -7.33
C PHE A 377 11.62 3.73 -7.66
N LEU A 378 11.43 4.66 -6.74
CA LEU A 378 11.95 6.02 -6.87
C LEU A 378 13.17 6.19 -5.96
N GLU A 379 14.34 6.53 -6.53
CA GLU A 379 15.46 7.01 -5.71
C GLU A 379 15.09 8.37 -5.14
N LYS A 380 15.14 8.49 -3.81
CA LYS A 380 14.95 9.73 -3.09
C LYS A 380 16.28 10.26 -2.58
N GLU A 381 16.38 11.57 -2.56
CA GLU A 381 17.43 12.30 -1.88
C GLU A 381 16.81 13.42 -1.06
N VAL A 382 17.44 13.79 0.05
CA VAL A 382 17.03 14.98 0.79
C VAL A 382 17.83 16.17 0.29
N LYS A 383 17.14 17.17 -0.24
CA LYS A 383 17.75 18.43 -0.72
C LYS A 383 16.99 19.61 -0.15
N GLY A 384 17.73 20.50 0.53
CA GLY A 384 17.15 21.67 1.18
C GLY A 384 16.21 21.29 2.34
N GLY A 385 16.44 20.13 2.97
CA GLY A 385 15.60 19.60 4.03
C GLY A 385 14.25 19.04 3.57
N LYS A 386 14.10 18.67 2.29
CA LYS A 386 12.91 17.99 1.78
C LYS A 386 13.30 16.81 0.90
N PHE A 387 12.46 15.78 0.87
CA PHE A 387 12.61 14.70 -0.09
C PHE A 387 12.42 15.20 -1.53
N LYS A 388 13.26 14.70 -2.44
CA LYS A 388 13.18 14.92 -3.88
C LYS A 388 13.39 13.60 -4.60
N THR A 389 12.59 13.34 -5.62
CA THR A 389 12.83 12.23 -6.55
C THR A 389 14.04 12.59 -7.41
N LYS A 390 15.08 11.77 -7.34
CA LYS A 390 16.28 11.92 -8.18
C LYS A 390 16.10 11.22 -9.52
N LYS A 391 15.60 9.98 -9.52
CA LYS A 391 15.21 9.22 -10.72
C LYS A 391 14.39 7.99 -10.33
N GLN A 392 13.68 7.43 -11.30
CA GLN A 392 13.13 6.08 -11.21
C GLN A 392 14.25 5.04 -11.40
N ARG A 393 14.17 3.93 -10.68
CA ARG A 393 15.09 2.79 -10.70
C ARG A 393 14.53 1.61 -11.45
#